data_AF-A0A1H3BDS7-F1
#
_entry.id   AF-A0A1H3BDS7-F1
#
_cell.length_a   1.000
_cell.length_b   1.000
_cell.length_c   1.000
_cell.angle_alpha   90.00
_cell.angle_beta   90.00
_cell.angle_gamma   90.00
#
_symmetry.space_group_name_H-M   'P 1'
#
loop_
_entity.id
_entity.type
_entity.pdbx_description
1 polymer ?
#
loop_
_entity_poly.entity_id
_entity_poly.type
_entity_poly.pdbx_seq_one_letter_code
_entity_poly.pdbx_strand_id
1 'polypeptide(L)'
;MFPLLESMSTMMKAGYEAQLAAMAQITRTAVDGMEKAINLNLSAAKTTLEASLNSSQQMMSAATPQEWLLLRSAQVRPAVDGALHYGHHMADIVSCTQAEIAGVAAAHAANASRKITAA
;
A
#
# COMPACT_ATOMS: atom_id res chain seq x y z
N MET A 1 9.89 -3.11 -51.62
CA MET A 1 9.82 -3.23 -50.15
C MET A 1 8.35 -3.26 -49.75
N PHE A 2 7.96 -4.07 -48.77
CA PHE A 2 6.56 -4.26 -48.34
C PHE A 2 6.29 -3.47 -47.05
N PRO A 3 6.01 -2.15 -47.13
CA PRO A 3 5.86 -1.29 -45.95
C PRO A 3 4.76 -1.73 -44.99
N LEU A 4 3.73 -2.42 -45.50
CA LEU A 4 2.66 -3.01 -44.69
C LEU A 4 3.14 -4.15 -43.78
N LEU A 5 4.07 -4.99 -44.25
CA LEU A 5 4.59 -6.10 -43.46
C LEU A 5 5.49 -5.59 -42.31
N GLU A 6 6.22 -4.51 -42.59
CA GLU A 6 7.14 -3.86 -41.66
C GLU A 6 6.38 -3.07 -40.58
N SER A 7 5.28 -2.41 -40.94
CA SER A 7 4.39 -1.74 -39.98
C SER A 7 3.66 -2.74 -39.07
N MET A 8 3.16 -3.85 -39.61
CA MET A 8 2.54 -4.91 -38.82
C MET A 8 3.52 -5.57 -37.85
N SER A 9 4.75 -5.86 -38.29
CA SER A 9 5.80 -6.40 -37.42
C SER A 9 6.14 -5.45 -36.27
N THR A 10 6.24 -4.16 -36.55
CA THR A 10 6.53 -3.12 -35.55
C THR A 10 5.38 -2.98 -34.55
N MET A 11 4.12 -3.02 -35.02
CA MET A 11 2.94 -3.00 -34.16
C MET A 11 2.87 -4.24 -33.25
N MET A 12 3.17 -5.43 -33.77
CA MET A 12 3.21 -6.66 -32.97
C MET A 12 4.28 -6.60 -31.88
N LYS A 13 5.51 -6.18 -32.22
CA LYS A 13 6.58 -6.00 -31.22
C LYS A 13 6.18 -5.00 -30.14
N ALA A 14 5.65 -3.84 -30.54
CA ALA A 14 5.26 -2.79 -29.61
C ALA A 14 4.03 -3.15 -28.77
N GLY A 15 3.20 -4.10 -29.20
CA GLY A 15 2.11 -4.69 -28.41
C GLY A 15 2.63 -5.66 -27.35
N TYR A 16 3.56 -6.54 -27.74
CA TYR A 16 4.20 -7.49 -26.81
C TYR A 16 4.99 -6.77 -25.72
N GLU A 17 5.80 -5.77 -26.08
CA GLU A 17 6.53 -4.93 -25.13
C GLU A 17 5.59 -4.19 -24.18
N ALA A 18 4.46 -3.66 -24.68
CA ALA A 18 3.48 -2.97 -23.85
C ALA A 18 2.80 -3.91 -22.84
N GLN A 19 2.59 -5.18 -23.21
CA GLN A 19 2.03 -6.19 -22.31
C GLN A 19 3.04 -6.57 -21.21
N LEU A 20 4.31 -6.78 -21.57
CA LEU A 20 5.39 -7.03 -20.61
C LEU A 20 5.59 -5.84 -19.66
N ALA A 21 5.56 -4.62 -20.17
CA ALA A 21 5.68 -3.41 -19.37
C ALA A 21 4.51 -3.26 -18.38
N ALA A 22 3.28 -3.55 -18.81
CA ALA A 22 2.11 -3.54 -17.94
C ALA A 22 2.22 -4.59 -16.81
N MET A 23 2.63 -5.82 -17.14
CA MET A 23 2.85 -6.88 -16.15
C MET A 23 3.96 -6.50 -15.16
N ALA A 24 5.08 -5.98 -15.64
CA ALA A 24 6.17 -5.54 -14.78
C ALA A 24 5.73 -4.42 -13.83
N GLN A 25 4.91 -3.48 -14.31
CA GLN A 25 4.39 -2.39 -13.48
C GLN A 25 3.41 -2.88 -12.41
N ILE A 26 2.49 -3.78 -12.76
CA ILE A 26 1.57 -4.39 -11.79
C ILE A 26 2.34 -5.14 -10.71
N THR A 27 3.35 -5.93 -11.08
CA THR A 27 4.19 -6.64 -10.11
C THR A 27 4.91 -5.67 -9.18
N ARG A 28 5.48 -4.58 -9.70
CA ARG A 28 6.12 -3.55 -8.87
C ARG A 28 5.13 -2.91 -7.89
N THR A 29 3.97 -2.45 -8.39
CA THR A 29 2.91 -1.88 -7.54
C THR A 29 2.44 -2.85 -6.44
N ALA A 30 2.37 -4.16 -6.74
CA ALA A 30 2.02 -5.17 -5.75
C ALA A 30 3.11 -5.34 -4.68
N VAL A 31 4.39 -5.37 -5.08
CA VAL A 31 5.53 -5.45 -4.15
C VAL A 31 5.60 -4.19 -3.28
N ASP A 32 5.43 -3.00 -3.87
CA ASP A 32 5.43 -1.74 -3.12
C ASP A 32 4.28 -1.68 -2.11
N GLY A 33 3.09 -2.17 -2.49
CA GLY A 33 1.95 -2.31 -1.58
C GLY A 33 2.26 -3.24 -0.40
N MET A 34 2.92 -4.38 -0.67
CA MET A 34 3.36 -5.32 0.37
C MET A 34 4.40 -4.69 1.30
N GLU A 35 5.39 -3.99 0.76
CA GLU A 35 6.39 -3.28 1.56
C GLU A 35 5.73 -2.26 2.50
N LYS A 36 4.79 -1.46 1.99
CA LYS A 36 4.02 -0.50 2.81
C LYS A 36 3.26 -1.21 3.92
N ALA A 37 2.63 -2.35 3.66
CA ALA A 37 1.90 -3.13 4.65
C ALA A 37 2.83 -3.73 5.73
N ILE A 38 4.00 -4.22 5.34
CA ILE A 38 5.03 -4.71 6.28
C ILE A 38 5.52 -3.56 7.17
N ASN A 39 5.84 -2.41 6.58
CA ASN A 39 6.29 -1.22 7.31
C ASN A 39 5.23 -0.71 8.29
N LEU A 40 3.95 -0.76 7.91
CA LEU A 40 2.84 -0.42 8.79
C LEU A 40 2.78 -1.38 10.00
N ASN A 41 2.87 -2.69 9.76
CA ASN A 41 2.88 -3.69 10.84
C ASN A 41 4.07 -3.51 11.79
N LEU A 42 5.26 -3.27 11.26
CA LEU A 42 6.46 -3.06 12.09
C LEU A 42 6.32 -1.79 12.94
N SER A 43 5.80 -0.71 12.35
CA SER A 43 5.52 0.55 13.06
C SER A 43 4.48 0.37 14.16
N ALA A 44 3.40 -0.37 13.89
CA ALA A 44 2.37 -0.68 14.87
C ALA A 44 2.91 -1.55 16.02
N ALA A 45 3.71 -2.57 15.70
CA ALA A 45 4.35 -3.42 16.70
C ALA A 45 5.32 -2.62 17.59
N LYS A 46 6.16 -1.78 16.99
CA LYS A 46 7.07 -0.88 17.72
C LYS A 46 6.30 0.05 18.64
N THR A 47 5.26 0.72 18.13
CA THR A 47 4.43 1.64 18.90
C THR A 47 3.75 0.93 20.07
N THR A 48 3.25 -0.29 19.84
CA THR A 48 2.61 -1.11 20.89
C THR A 48 3.61 -1.52 21.97
N LEU A 49 4.83 -1.88 21.59
CA LEU A 49 5.89 -2.24 22.53
C LEU A 49 6.30 -1.02 23.38
N GLU A 50 6.52 0.13 22.76
CA GLU A 50 6.84 1.39 23.45
C GLU A 50 5.71 1.79 24.42
N ALA A 51 4.45 1.71 23.98
CA ALA A 51 3.29 1.97 24.83
C ALA A 51 3.23 1.00 26.02
N SER A 52 3.52 -0.29 25.80
CA SER A 52 3.53 -1.31 26.87
C SER A 52 4.63 -1.07 27.91
N LEU A 53 5.83 -0.67 27.47
CA LEU A 53 6.94 -0.32 28.36
C LEU A 53 6.60 0.92 29.19
N ASN A 54 6.07 1.98 28.57
CA ASN A 54 5.63 3.18 29.27
C ASN A 54 4.50 2.88 30.26
N SER A 55 3.50 2.09 29.84
CA SER A 55 2.39 1.65 30.69
C SER A 55 2.89 0.90 31.93
N SER A 56 3.83 -0.02 31.74
CA SER A 56 4.44 -0.78 32.84
C SER A 56 5.17 0.14 33.83
N GLN A 57 5.95 1.11 33.35
CA GLN A 57 6.65 2.08 34.20
C GLN A 57 5.69 2.97 34.99
N GLN A 58 4.63 3.45 34.34
CA GLN A 58 3.60 4.27 34.98
C GLN A 58 2.85 3.48 36.05
N MET A 59 2.48 2.22 35.77
CA MET A 59 1.83 1.35 36.74
C MET A 59 2.72 1.05 37.95
N MET A 60 4.03 0.85 37.76
CA MET A 60 4.99 0.64 38.86
C MET A 60 5.20 1.89 39.72
N SER A 61 4.86 3.07 39.20
CA SER A 61 4.99 4.35 39.90
C SER A 61 3.71 4.74 40.66
N ALA A 62 2.61 3.98 40.50
CA ALA A 62 1.35 4.24 41.17
C ALA A 62 1.47 4.00 42.68
N ALA A 63 1.15 5.01 43.48
CA ALA A 63 1.24 4.93 44.94
C ALA A 63 0.01 4.30 45.57
N THR A 64 -1.13 4.29 44.86
CA THR A 64 -2.42 3.82 45.39
C THR A 64 -3.21 2.97 44.38
N PRO A 65 -4.12 2.09 44.86
CA PRO A 65 -5.04 1.36 43.98
C PRO A 65 -5.95 2.26 43.13
N GLN A 66 -6.34 3.44 43.65
CA GLN A 66 -7.15 4.41 42.89
C GLN A 66 -6.36 5.01 41.72
N GLU A 67 -5.11 5.39 41.96
CA GLU A 67 -4.21 5.90 40.92
C GLU A 67 -3.95 4.85 39.84
N TRP A 68 -3.78 3.59 40.24
CA TRP A 68 -3.63 2.48 39.30
C TRP A 68 -4.86 2.30 38.40
N LEU A 69 -6.08 2.41 38.96
CA LEU A 69 -7.32 2.29 38.17
C LEU A 69 -7.46 3.45 37.17
N LEU A 70 -7.11 4.66 37.57
CA LEU A 70 -7.09 5.84 36.70
C LEU A 70 -6.10 5.64 35.54
N LEU A 71 -4.87 5.21 35.84
CA LEU A 71 -3.85 4.92 34.83
C LEU A 71 -4.31 3.84 33.84
N ARG A 72 -4.96 2.78 34.33
CA ARG A 72 -5.53 1.73 33.48
C ARG A 72 -6.62 2.26 32.55
N SER A 73 -7.50 3.13 33.05
CA SER A 73 -8.57 3.73 32.24
C SER A 73 -8.03 4.64 31.13
N ALA A 74 -6.94 5.36 31.41
CA ALA A 74 -6.28 6.24 30.45
C ALA A 74 -5.63 5.50 29.27
N GLN A 75 -5.29 4.22 29.45
CA GLN A 75 -4.65 3.37 28.43
C GLN A 75 -5.62 2.88 27.35
N VAL A 76 -6.93 2.90 27.61
CA VAL A 76 -7.94 2.37 26.67
C VAL A 76 -8.03 3.21 25.39
N ARG A 77 -7.99 4.54 25.52
CA ARG A 77 -8.17 5.45 24.40
C ARG A 77 -7.04 5.37 23.37
N PRO A 78 -5.75 5.42 23.75
CA PRO A 78 -4.64 5.22 22.80
C PRO A 78 -4.70 3.90 22.03
N ALA A 79 -5.16 2.82 22.68
CA ALA A 79 -5.31 1.52 22.02
C ALA A 79 -6.38 1.53 20.93
N VAL A 80 -7.53 2.17 21.21
CA VAL A 80 -8.61 2.32 20.22
C VAL A 80 -8.17 3.22 19.06
N ASP A 81 -7.58 4.38 19.36
CA ASP A 81 -7.10 5.31 18.34
C ASP A 81 -6.02 4.65 17.46
N GLY A 82 -5.11 3.88 18.05
CA GLY A 82 -4.09 3.12 17.33
C GLY A 82 -4.67 2.04 16.42
N ALA A 83 -5.69 1.31 16.87
CA ALA A 83 -6.37 0.30 16.06
C ALA A 83 -7.12 0.91 14.86
N LEU A 84 -7.84 2.03 15.09
CA LEU A 84 -8.52 2.76 14.02
C LEU A 84 -7.52 3.29 12.99
N HIS A 85 -6.43 3.90 13.45
CA HIS A 85 -5.37 4.40 12.58
C HIS A 85 -4.75 3.29 11.73
N TYR A 86 -4.41 2.15 12.34
CA TYR A 86 -3.91 0.99 11.60
C TYR A 86 -4.90 0.51 10.53
N GLY A 87 -6.18 0.40 10.88
CA GLY A 87 -7.24 -0.02 9.95
C GLY A 87 -7.39 0.93 8.76
N HIS A 88 -7.41 2.25 9.01
CA HIS A 88 -7.45 3.26 7.96
C HIS A 88 -6.21 3.19 7.05
N HIS A 89 -5.01 3.14 7.62
CA HIS A 89 -3.78 3.05 6.83
C HIS A 89 -3.72 1.78 5.98
N MET A 90 -4.17 0.65 6.51
CA MET A 90 -4.24 -0.60 5.73
C MET A 90 -5.24 -0.48 4.58
N ALA A 91 -6.42 0.10 4.82
CA ALA A 91 -7.40 0.35 3.78
C ALA A 91 -6.86 1.29 2.68
N ASP A 92 -6.13 2.34 3.08
CA ASP A 92 -5.49 3.27 2.15
C ASP A 92 -4.42 2.60 1.29
N ILE A 93 -3.57 1.73 1.88
CA ILE A 93 -2.58 0.95 1.13
C ILE A 93 -3.28 0.11 0.06
N VAL A 94 -4.32 -0.64 0.44
CA VAL A 94 -5.07 -1.49 -0.48
C VAL A 94 -5.74 -0.67 -1.59
N SER A 95 -6.37 0.44 -1.23
CA SER A 95 -7.06 1.34 -2.18
C SER A 95 -6.08 1.95 -3.18
N CYS A 96 -4.95 2.48 -2.71
CA CYS A 96 -3.91 3.06 -3.56
C CYS A 96 -3.31 2.01 -4.51
N THR A 97 -2.98 0.81 -4.02
CA THR A 97 -2.47 -0.28 -4.86
C THR A 97 -3.48 -0.68 -5.95
N GLN A 98 -4.78 -0.79 -5.62
CA GLN A 98 -5.82 -1.05 -6.62
C GLN A 98 -5.93 0.07 -7.65
N ALA A 99 -5.90 1.33 -7.21
CA ALA A 99 -5.97 2.49 -8.09
C ALA A 99 -4.78 2.56 -9.06
N GLU A 100 -3.57 2.26 -8.59
CA GLU A 100 -2.37 2.19 -9.44
C GLU A 100 -2.51 1.09 -10.51
N ILE A 101 -2.96 -0.11 -10.14
CA ILE A 101 -3.19 -1.22 -11.08
C ILE A 101 -4.25 -0.83 -12.13
N ALA A 102 -5.37 -0.24 -11.70
CA ALA A 102 -6.41 0.25 -12.62
C ALA A 102 -5.86 1.32 -13.57
N GLY A 103 -4.98 2.20 -13.06
CA GLY A 103 -4.27 3.20 -13.85
C GLY A 103 -3.38 2.58 -14.94
N VAL A 104 -2.67 1.50 -14.64
CA VAL A 104 -1.87 0.75 -15.64
C VAL A 104 -2.76 0.19 -16.75
N ALA A 105 -3.91 -0.38 -16.39
CA ALA A 105 -4.86 -0.91 -17.37
C ALA A 105 -5.43 0.21 -18.28
N ALA A 106 -5.83 1.33 -17.70
CA ALA A 106 -6.30 2.49 -18.45
C ALA A 106 -5.23 3.06 -19.39
N ALA A 107 -3.98 3.17 -18.92
CA ALA A 107 -2.86 3.64 -19.71
C ALA A 107 -2.54 2.69 -20.89
N HIS A 108 -2.64 1.37 -20.67
CA HIS A 108 -2.45 0.39 -21.73
C HIS A 108 -3.51 0.51 -22.82
N ALA A 109 -4.80 0.65 -22.45
CA ALA A 109 -5.90 0.85 -23.39
C ALA A 109 -5.77 2.15 -24.20
N ALA A 110 -5.36 3.25 -23.54
CA ALA A 110 -5.12 4.53 -24.20
C ALA A 110 -3.93 4.44 -25.19
N ASN A 111 -2.86 3.74 -24.82
CA ASN A 111 -1.72 3.51 -25.72
C ASN A 111 -2.08 2.65 -26.93
N ALA A 112 -2.88 1.60 -26.74
CA ALA A 112 -3.36 0.77 -27.85
C ALA A 112 -4.20 1.61 -28.84
N SER A 113 -5.14 2.41 -28.33
CA SER A 113 -5.99 3.27 -29.16
C SER A 113 -5.16 4.29 -29.97
N ARG A 114 -4.19 4.96 -29.33
CA ARG A 114 -3.31 5.93 -30.01
C ARG A 114 -2.51 5.31 -31.16
N LYS A 115 -1.99 4.09 -30.98
CA LYS A 115 -1.21 3.39 -32.00
C LYS A 115 -2.06 2.97 -33.20
N ILE A 116 -3.34 2.68 -33.01
CA ILE A 116 -4.28 2.36 -34.09
C ILE A 116 -4.64 3.62 -34.88
N THR A 117 -4.85 4.76 -34.21
CA THR A 117 -5.18 6.03 -34.88
C THR A 117 -3.98 6.69 -35.57
N ALA A 118 -2.76 6.32 -35.20
CA ALA A 118 -1.52 6.84 -35.79
C ALA A 118 -0.95 5.96 -36.93
N ALA A 119 -1.57 4.81 -37.19
CA ALA A 119 -1.24 3.89 -38.30
C ALA A 119 -2.17 4.14 -39.49
#